data_AF-A0A818B0V5-F1
#
_entry.id   AF-A0A818B0V5-F1
#
_cell.length_a   1.000
_cell.length_b   1.000
_cell.length_c   1.000
_cell.angle_alpha   90.00
_cell.angle_beta   90.00
_cell.angle_gamma   90.00
#
_symmetry.space_group_name_H-M   'P 1'
#
loop_
_entity.id
_entity.type
_entity.pdbx_description
1 polymer ?
#
loop_
_entity_poly.entity_id
_entity_poly.type
_entity_poly.pdbx_seq_one_letter_code
_entity_poly.pdbx_strand_id
1 'polypeptide(L)'
;MFGITHVGAVICGFNLNATEELCTRWMQLGSFYPFMINHNSIDAKDQDPAVFSWTAQQIMKQALLMRYSLIPFWYTLHHQAAMASKTIVQPLVSE
;
A
#
# COMPACT_ATOMS: atom_id res chain seq x y z
N MET A 1 -10.58 13.92 -1.54
CA MET A 1 -11.03 15.15 -2.22
C MET A 1 -12.00 14.86 -3.35
N PHE A 2 -11.64 14.05 -4.36
CA PHE A 2 -12.47 13.80 -5.55
C PHE A 2 -13.49 12.65 -5.43
N GLY A 3 -13.81 12.18 -4.22
CA GLY A 3 -14.77 11.08 -4.01
C GLY A 3 -14.32 9.67 -4.41
N ILE A 4 -13.08 9.50 -4.91
CA ILE A 4 -12.51 8.19 -5.25
C ILE A 4 -11.70 7.68 -4.06
N THR A 5 -12.22 6.69 -3.33
CA THR A 5 -11.66 6.28 -2.01
C THR A 5 -10.83 5.00 -2.05
N HIS A 6 -11.06 4.13 -3.03
CA HIS A 6 -10.28 2.91 -3.21
C HIS A 6 -9.13 3.17 -4.20
N VAL A 7 -8.09 3.84 -3.72
CA VAL A 7 -6.96 4.32 -4.53
C VAL A 7 -5.61 3.93 -3.91
N GLY A 8 -4.59 3.86 -4.74
CA GLY A 8 -3.21 3.61 -4.35
C GLY A 8 -2.27 3.70 -5.54
N ALA A 9 -0.99 3.93 -5.27
CA ALA A 9 0.06 3.85 -6.29
C ALA A 9 0.56 2.40 -6.42
N VAL A 10 1.18 2.08 -7.55
CA VAL A 10 1.89 0.82 -7.76
C VAL A 10 3.10 0.78 -6.83
N ILE A 11 3.06 -0.12 -5.85
CA ILE A 11 4.09 -0.25 -4.82
C ILE A 11 5.39 -0.77 -5.46
N CYS A 12 6.51 -0.22 -5.00
CA CYS A 12 7.87 -0.40 -5.55
C CYS A 12 8.11 0.28 -6.91
N GLY A 13 7.06 0.79 -7.55
CA GLY A 13 7.11 1.53 -8.80
C GLY A 13 6.81 0.64 -10.00
N PHE A 14 6.19 1.20 -11.02
CA PHE A 14 5.87 0.46 -12.25
C PHE A 14 7.01 0.45 -13.27
N ASN A 15 7.67 1.60 -13.42
CA ASN A 15 8.77 1.79 -14.37
C ASN A 15 10.13 1.66 -13.66
N LEU A 16 11.14 1.23 -14.41
CA LEU A 16 12.52 1.04 -13.94
C LEU A 16 12.63 -0.08 -12.88
N ASN A 17 13.86 -0.36 -12.46
CA ASN A 17 14.14 -1.40 -11.48
C ASN A 17 14.06 -0.83 -10.06
N ALA A 18 13.23 -1.41 -9.21
CA ALA A 18 13.19 -1.08 -7.80
C ALA A 18 14.49 -1.50 -7.10
N THR A 19 14.99 -0.64 -6.22
CA THR A 19 16.03 -1.00 -5.25
C THR A 19 15.39 -1.65 -4.02
N GLU A 20 16.11 -2.53 -3.32
CA GLU A 20 15.61 -3.16 -2.10
C GLU A 20 15.19 -2.15 -1.02
N GLU A 21 15.99 -1.10 -0.81
CA GLU A 21 15.65 -0.04 0.17
C GLU A 21 14.34 0.65 -0.21
N LEU A 22 14.21 1.12 -1.45
CA LEU A 22 12.98 1.74 -1.96
C LEU A 22 11.78 0.81 -1.79
N CYS A 23 11.87 -0.44 -2.26
CA CYS A 23 10.73 -1.36 -2.21
C CYS A 23 10.35 -1.72 -0.77
N THR A 24 11.34 -1.85 0.13
CA THR A 24 11.09 -2.06 1.56
C THR A 24 10.31 -0.88 2.16
N ARG A 25 10.74 0.35 1.89
CA ARG A 25 10.04 1.56 2.37
C ARG A 25 8.66 1.72 1.73
N TRP A 26 8.55 1.42 0.44
CA TRP A 26 7.27 1.54 -0.26
C TRP A 26 6.27 0.48 0.19
N MET A 27 6.71 -0.74 0.53
CA MET A 27 5.83 -1.74 1.15
C MET A 27 5.33 -1.30 2.53
N GLN A 28 6.16 -0.64 3.33
CA GLN A 28 5.76 -0.05 4.63
C GLN A 28 4.72 1.07 4.47
N LEU A 29 4.89 1.94 3.47
CA LEU A 29 3.93 3.01 3.18
C LEU A 29 2.65 2.46 2.53
N GLY A 30 2.83 1.66 1.48
CA GLY A 30 1.78 1.12 0.62
C GLY A 30 0.87 0.12 1.33
N SER A 31 1.32 -0.48 2.44
CA SER A 31 0.43 -1.25 3.31
C SER A 31 -0.71 -0.43 3.90
N PHE A 32 -0.63 0.91 3.85
CA PHE A 32 -1.69 1.83 4.24
C PHE A 32 -2.44 2.47 3.06
N TYR A 33 -2.20 2.05 1.81
CA TYR A 33 -3.09 2.46 0.71
C TYR A 33 -4.43 1.73 0.80
N PRO A 34 -5.58 2.41 0.60
CA PRO A 34 -6.87 1.72 0.47
C PRO A 34 -6.83 0.60 -0.57
N PHE A 35 -6.27 0.89 -1.75
CA PHE A 35 -5.93 -0.10 -2.76
C PHE A 35 -4.42 -0.39 -2.73
N MET A 36 -4.05 -1.55 -2.20
CA MET A 36 -2.66 -1.98 -2.10
C MET A 36 -2.35 -2.95 -3.24
N ILE A 37 -1.41 -2.59 -4.12
CA ILE A 37 -0.96 -3.45 -5.22
C ILE A 37 0.54 -3.29 -5.46
N ASN A 38 1.25 -4.41 -5.61
CA ASN A 38 2.56 -4.46 -6.25
C ASN A 38 2.34 -4.97 -7.68
N HIS A 39 2.76 -4.18 -8.66
CA HIS A 39 2.66 -4.50 -10.08
C HIS A 39 3.91 -3.95 -10.77
N ASN A 40 4.32 -4.53 -11.89
CA ASN A 40 5.60 -4.22 -12.51
C ASN A 40 5.47 -4.19 -14.04
N SER A 41 6.35 -3.42 -14.69
CA SER A 41 6.49 -3.47 -16.14
C SER A 41 7.17 -4.76 -16.60
N ILE A 42 6.88 -5.18 -17.83
CA ILE A 42 7.35 -6.47 -18.38
C ILE A 42 8.88 -6.55 -18.49
N ASP A 43 9.55 -5.42 -18.70
CA ASP A 43 11.00 -5.36 -18.92
C ASP A 43 11.80 -5.08 -17.63
N ALA A 44 11.12 -4.80 -16.52
CA ALA A 44 11.76 -4.53 -15.23
C ALA A 44 12.10 -5.84 -14.50
N LYS A 45 13.12 -5.77 -13.64
CA LYS A 45 13.46 -6.87 -12.73
C LYS A 45 12.32 -7.14 -11.77
N ASP A 46 12.14 -8.40 -11.39
CA ASP A 46 11.15 -8.82 -10.40
C ASP A 46 11.30 -8.03 -9.10
N GLN A 47 10.14 -7.71 -8.50
CA GLN A 47 10.04 -6.89 -7.30
C GLN A 47 8.94 -7.37 -6.35
N ASP A 48 8.45 -8.60 -6.51
CA ASP A 48 7.60 -9.19 -5.48
C ASP A 48 8.43 -9.41 -4.19
N PRO A 49 7.79 -9.43 -3.00
CA PRO A 49 8.54 -9.45 -1.74
C PRO A 49 9.56 -10.59 -1.63
N ALA A 50 9.33 -11.74 -2.29
CA ALA A 50 10.17 -12.92 -2.14
C ALA A 50 11.53 -12.81 -2.85
N VAL A 51 11.72 -11.85 -3.76
CA VAL A 51 12.98 -11.67 -4.50
C VAL A 51 14.05 -10.90 -3.72
N PHE A 52 13.68 -10.21 -2.65
CA PHE A 52 14.59 -9.40 -1.84
C PHE A 52 15.28 -10.20 -0.73
N SER A 53 16.25 -9.58 -0.06
CA SER A 53 16.94 -10.18 1.07
C SER A 53 15.99 -10.65 2.17
N TRP A 54 16.41 -11.65 2.96
CA TRP A 54 15.60 -12.16 4.07
C TRP A 54 15.19 -11.06 5.06
N THR A 55 16.08 -10.09 5.33
CA THR A 55 15.79 -8.96 6.21
C THR A 55 14.69 -8.07 5.63
N ALA A 56 14.78 -7.72 4.34
CA ALA A 56 13.73 -6.96 3.66
C ALA A 56 12.39 -7.71 3.68
N GLN A 57 12.41 -9.02 3.41
CA GLN A 57 11.22 -9.88 3.48
C GLN A 57 10.55 -9.83 4.85
N GLN A 58 11.30 -9.90 5.96
CA GLN A 58 10.70 -9.83 7.30
C GLN A 58 10.03 -8.47 7.56
N ILE A 59 10.64 -7.38 7.09
CA ILE A 59 10.08 -6.03 7.22
C ILE A 59 8.79 -5.90 6.40
N MET A 60 8.81 -6.33 5.13
CA MET A 60 7.65 -6.31 4.25
C MET A 60 6.52 -7.19 4.79
N LYS A 61 6.84 -8.37 5.31
CA LYS A 61 5.88 -9.27 5.98
C LYS A 61 5.25 -8.60 7.19
N GLN A 62 6.02 -7.89 8.01
CA GLN A 62 5.48 -7.18 9.17
C GLN A 62 4.52 -6.06 8.75
N ALA A 63 4.83 -5.31 7.70
CA ALA A 63 3.94 -4.29 7.14
C ALA A 63 2.62 -4.90 6.64
N LEU A 64 2.70 -6.05 5.95
CA LEU A 64 1.51 -6.80 5.53
C LEU A 64 0.69 -7.29 6.71
N LEU A 65 1.30 -7.94 7.71
CA LEU A 65 0.58 -8.42 8.89
C LEU A 65 -0.12 -7.28 9.65
N MET A 66 0.52 -6.11 9.74
CA MET A 66 -0.11 -4.91 10.30
C MET A 66 -1.33 -4.46 9.48
N ARG A 67 -1.26 -4.48 8.14
CA ARG A 67 -2.43 -4.19 7.31
C ARG A 67 -3.56 -5.18 7.56
N TYR A 68 -3.25 -6.48 7.60
CA TYR A 68 -4.24 -7.54 7.77
C TYR A 68 -4.94 -7.46 9.14
N SER A 69 -4.22 -7.05 10.20
CA SER A 69 -4.86 -6.81 11.51
C SER A 69 -5.83 -5.62 11.49
N LEU A 70 -5.66 -4.67 10.57
CA LEU A 70 -6.51 -3.50 10.39
C LEU A 70 -7.68 -3.70 9.40
N ILE A 71 -7.86 -4.89 8.80
CA ILE A 71 -8.94 -5.12 7.81
C ILE A 71 -10.32 -4.70 8.33
N PRO A 72 -10.74 -5.02 9.58
CA PRO A 72 -12.04 -4.58 10.09
C PRO A 72 -12.18 -3.05 10.15
N PHE A 73 -11.09 -2.35 10.46
CA PHE A 73 -11.02 -0.89 10.49
C PHE A 73 -11.13 -0.31 9.07
N TRP A 74 -10.33 -0.81 8.12
CA TRP A 74 -10.41 -0.43 6.71
C TRP A 74 -11.82 -0.62 6.15
N TYR A 75 -12.45 -1.75 6.43
CA TYR A 75 -13.80 -2.05 5.97
C TYR A 75 -14.83 -1.07 6.54
N THR A 76 -14.69 -0.72 7.83
CA THR A 76 -15.55 0.28 8.47
C THR A 76 -15.38 1.66 7.83
N LEU A 77 -14.15 2.08 7.52
CA LEU A 77 -13.90 3.34 6.81
C LEU A 77 -14.51 3.33 5.40
N HIS A 78 -14.42 2.21 4.67
CA HIS A 78 -15.07 2.04 3.38
C HIS A 78 -16.59 2.16 3.47
N HIS A 79 -17.22 1.55 4.49
CA HIS A 79 -18.65 1.69 4.75
C HIS A 79 -19.04 3.15 5.03
N GLN A 80 -18.29 3.85 5.90
CA GLN A 80 -18.56 5.25 6.21
C GLN A 80 -18.37 6.17 5.00
N ALA A 81 -17.37 5.88 4.16
CA ALA A 81 -17.16 6.60 2.92
C ALA A 81 -18.35 6.45 1.96
N ALA A 82 -18.91 5.24 1.84
CA ALA A 82 -20.07 4.97 0.99
C ALA A 82 -21.37 5.62 1.52
N MET A 83 -21.59 5.58 2.84
CA MET A 83 -22.86 6.02 3.44
C MET A 83 -22.90 7.51 3.77
N ALA A 84 -21.76 8.11 4.08
CA ALA A 84 -21.69 9.47 4.63
C ALA A 84 -20.69 10.37 3.89
N SER A 85 -20.24 9.98 2.68
CA SER A 85 -19.27 10.72 1.87
C SER A 85 -17.98 11.09 2.63
N LYS A 86 -17.62 10.29 3.65
CA LYS A 86 -16.37 10.48 4.40
C LYS A 86 -15.16 10.07 3.56
N THR A 87 -14.02 10.66 3.87
CA THR A 87 -12.73 10.27 3.29
C THR A 87 -12.08 9.15 4.11
N ILE A 88 -11.39 8.22 3.44
CA ILE A 88 -10.63 7.15 4.11
C ILE A 88 -9.22 7.64 4.43
N VAL A 89 -8.48 8.07 3.40
CA VAL A 89 -7.19 8.75 3.56
C VAL A 89 -7.46 10.25 3.69
N GLN A 90 -6.95 10.84 4.76
CA GLN A 90 -7.20 12.24 5.11
C GLN A 90 -5.87 12.96 5.36
N PRO A 91 -5.68 14.19 4.86
CA PRO A 91 -4.58 15.02 5.30
C PRO A 91 -4.86 15.51 6.73
N LEU A 92 -3.81 15.73 7.53
CA LEU A 92 -3.95 16.12 8.94
C LEU A 92 -4.74 17.42 9.16
N VAL A 93 -4.79 18.30 8.16
CA VAL A 93 -5.56 19.56 8.17
C VAL A 93 -7.08 19.33 8.08
N SER A 94 -7.52 18.12 7.69
CA SER A 94 -8.94 17.78 7.53
C SER A 94 -9.54 16.98 8.69
N GLU A 95 -8.78 16.77 9.77
CA GLU A 95 -9.34 16.28 11.05
C GLU A 95 -10.13 17.36 11.79
#